data_AF-A0A1R1ILG6-F1
#
_entry.id   AF-A0A1R1ILG6-F1
#
_cell.length_a   1.000
_cell.length_b   1.000
_cell.length_c   1.000
_cell.angle_alpha   90.00
_cell.angle_beta   90.00
_cell.angle_gamma   90.00
#
_symmetry.space_group_name_H-M   'P 1'
#
loop_
_entity.id
_entity.type
_entity.pdbx_description
1 polymer ?
#
loop_
_entity_poly.entity_id
_entity_poly.type
_entity_poly.pdbx_seq_one_letter_code
_entity_poly.pdbx_strand_id
1 'polypeptide(L)'
;MLGSLIAHGLILALIIAAPVERPPLAPVPPVVEVMLVEPPPPPPPSEPAPGDAPAGGSEPAPAPKPEPAPAAPAPVPAQTPEKARRTAPTPPTPRPSRPTPRPAPIEPLPISAPEPSVSFVLLGEGALSGALTAGQGSGGGGGAGAGVGGGSGGGSGSGVGGGSGQGCDMVKRIQDALRNDARINAAIGQAYRTSGASGRAILMWNGDWLQSPGEEGKGLAGVRQAIAVTVGFSSRACKAETVNGYVLLTLSDQPGAPRVALGGGRWRWSDLLSL
;
A
#
# COMPACT_ATOMS: atom_id res chain seq x y z
N MET A 1 34.07 22.57 -30.47
CA MET A 1 32.67 23.07 -30.38
C MET A 1 31.75 22.39 -31.39
N LEU A 2 31.84 22.66 -32.70
CA LEU A 2 30.85 22.24 -33.70
C LEU A 2 30.50 20.72 -33.67
N GLY A 3 31.50 19.83 -33.64
CA GLY A 3 31.25 18.38 -33.58
C GLY A 3 30.50 17.90 -32.33
N SER A 4 30.65 18.60 -31.20
CA SER A 4 29.88 18.29 -29.98
C SER A 4 28.41 18.68 -30.14
N LEU A 5 28.12 19.83 -30.74
CA LEU A 5 26.74 20.26 -31.01
C LEU A 5 26.03 19.29 -31.96
N ILE A 6 26.73 18.79 -32.99
CA ILE A 6 26.20 17.78 -33.92
C ILE A 6 25.90 16.46 -33.18
N ALA A 7 26.82 15.98 -32.33
CA ALA A 7 26.62 14.76 -31.56
C ALA A 7 25.42 14.85 -30.60
N HIS A 8 25.30 15.95 -29.85
CA HIS A 8 24.16 16.17 -28.94
C HIS A 8 22.84 16.35 -29.71
N GLY A 9 22.86 17.00 -30.87
CA GLY A 9 21.69 17.12 -31.74
C GLY A 9 21.18 15.77 -32.26
N LEU A 10 22.08 14.87 -32.65
CA LEU A 10 21.72 13.50 -33.06
C LEU A 10 21.14 12.66 -31.92
N ILE A 11 21.71 12.76 -30.71
CA ILE A 11 21.17 12.07 -29.52
C ILE A 11 19.76 12.59 -29.19
N LEU A 12 19.56 13.91 -29.23
CA LEU A 12 18.24 14.50 -28.97
C LEU A 12 17.20 14.07 -30.02
N ALA A 13 17.59 14.03 -31.30
CA ALA A 13 16.71 13.57 -32.39
C ALA A 13 16.29 12.09 -32.20
N LEU A 14 17.21 11.22 -31.78
CA LEU A 14 16.92 9.81 -31.49
C LEU A 14 15.95 9.64 -30.31
N ILE A 15 16.07 10.46 -29.26
CA ILE A 15 15.15 10.43 -28.11
C ILE A 15 13.74 10.87 -28.52
N ILE A 16 13.62 11.89 -29.38
CA ILE A 16 12.32 12.41 -29.85
C ILE A 16 11.66 11.43 -30.85
N ALA A 17 12.45 10.72 -31.67
CA ALA A 17 11.96 9.77 -32.65
C ALA A 17 11.60 8.38 -32.08
N ALA A 18 11.92 8.11 -30.81
CA ALA A 18 11.62 6.83 -30.18
C ALA A 18 10.09 6.64 -29.99
N PRO A 19 9.49 5.56 -30.51
CA PRO A 19 8.07 5.30 -30.30
C PRO A 19 7.82 4.99 -28.82
N VAL A 20 6.84 5.68 -28.23
CA VAL A 20 6.42 5.40 -26.85
C VAL A 20 5.47 4.20 -26.86
N GLU A 21 5.99 3.00 -26.61
CA GLU A 21 5.16 1.85 -26.23
C GLU A 21 4.28 2.24 -25.03
N ARG A 22 2.96 2.33 -25.24
CA ARG A 22 2.01 2.42 -24.14
C ARG A 22 1.79 1.01 -23.61
N PRO A 23 2.01 0.72 -22.32
CA PRO A 23 1.64 -0.57 -21.76
C PRO A 23 0.13 -0.77 -21.93
N PRO A 24 -0.34 -1.99 -22.24
CA PRO A 24 -1.76 -2.28 -22.31
C PRO A 24 -2.42 -1.98 -20.96
N LEU A 25 -3.63 -1.40 -20.98
CA LEU A 25 -4.37 -1.20 -19.74
C LEU A 25 -4.62 -2.55 -19.07
N ALA A 26 -4.28 -2.64 -17.78
CA ALA A 26 -4.61 -3.82 -16.99
C ALA A 26 -6.14 -4.02 -16.97
N PRO A 27 -6.64 -5.26 -17.06
CA PRO A 27 -8.06 -5.53 -16.95
C PRO A 27 -8.58 -5.10 -15.58
N VAL A 28 -9.75 -4.45 -15.56
CA VAL A 28 -10.42 -4.06 -14.31
C VAL A 28 -10.78 -5.35 -13.54
N PRO A 29 -10.40 -5.49 -12.26
CA PRO A 29 -10.76 -6.66 -11.48
C PRO A 29 -12.29 -6.75 -11.31
N PRO A 30 -12.87 -7.97 -11.28
CA PRO A 30 -14.30 -8.13 -11.04
C PRO A 30 -14.67 -7.60 -9.64
N VAL A 31 -15.83 -6.96 -9.53
CA VAL A 31 -16.37 -6.51 -8.25
C VAL A 31 -16.73 -7.74 -7.40
N VAL A 32 -16.12 -7.86 -6.22
CA VAL A 32 -16.43 -8.90 -5.25
C VAL A 32 -17.44 -8.34 -4.25
N GLU A 33 -18.69 -8.77 -4.36
CA GLU A 33 -19.72 -8.46 -3.36
C GLU A 33 -19.51 -9.35 -2.11
N VAL A 34 -19.21 -8.72 -0.98
CA VAL A 34 -19.03 -9.41 0.31
C VAL A 34 -20.31 -9.29 1.12
N MET A 35 -21.04 -10.40 1.29
CA MET A 35 -22.13 -10.47 2.25
C MET A 35 -21.57 -10.66 3.66
N LEU A 36 -21.91 -9.76 4.57
CA LEU A 36 -21.56 -9.90 5.99
C LEU A 36 -22.56 -10.86 6.64
N VAL A 37 -22.11 -12.07 6.98
CA VAL A 37 -22.91 -13.06 7.71
C VAL A 37 -22.70 -12.82 9.21
N GLU A 38 -23.80 -12.62 9.94
CA GLU A 38 -23.76 -12.47 11.39
C GLU A 38 -23.35 -13.81 12.05
N PRO A 39 -22.33 -13.83 12.92
CA PRO A 39 -21.88 -15.07 13.55
C PRO A 39 -22.95 -15.64 14.49
N PRO A 40 -23.04 -16.98 14.64
CA PRO A 40 -24.01 -17.58 15.54
C PRO A 40 -23.77 -17.11 17.00
N PRO A 41 -24.84 -16.95 17.81
CA PRO A 41 -24.70 -16.53 19.19
C PRO A 41 -23.84 -17.53 19.99
N PRO A 42 -23.04 -17.06 20.96
CA PRO A 42 -22.24 -17.95 21.79
C PRO A 42 -23.14 -18.92 22.57
N PRO A 43 -22.69 -20.16 22.81
CA PRO A 43 -23.46 -21.11 23.60
C PRO A 43 -23.66 -20.59 25.04
N PRO A 44 -24.80 -20.92 25.68
CA PRO A 44 -25.04 -20.55 27.07
C PRO A 44 -23.97 -21.16 28.00
N PRO A 45 -23.64 -20.51 29.13
CA PRO A 45 -22.71 -21.08 30.11
C PRO A 45 -23.21 -22.44 30.60
N SER A 46 -22.33 -23.45 30.61
CA SER A 46 -22.65 -24.76 31.15
C SER A 46 -22.91 -24.67 32.66
N GLU A 47 -24.09 -25.15 33.07
CA GLU A 47 -24.46 -25.27 34.48
C GLU A 47 -23.53 -26.27 35.19
N PRO A 48 -23.10 -26.03 36.45
CA PRO A 48 -22.26 -26.98 37.17
C PRO A 48 -23.00 -28.29 37.41
N ALA A 49 -22.46 -29.41 36.93
CA ALA A 49 -23.11 -30.72 37.02
C ALA A 49 -23.34 -31.15 38.49
N PRO A 50 -24.60 -31.47 38.88
CA PRO A 50 -24.87 -32.22 40.11
C PRO A 50 -24.25 -33.63 40.03
N GLY A 51 -23.71 -34.10 41.15
CA GLY A 51 -22.93 -35.35 41.20
C GLY A 51 -23.74 -36.66 41.22
N ASP A 52 -22.97 -37.75 41.12
CA ASP A 52 -23.27 -39.10 41.64
C ASP A 52 -24.57 -39.82 41.19
N ALA A 53 -24.48 -40.50 40.03
CA ALA A 53 -24.78 -41.93 39.79
C ALA A 53 -26.18 -42.56 40.15
N PRO A 54 -26.54 -43.77 39.65
CA PRO A 54 -26.15 -44.49 38.43
C PRO A 54 -27.32 -45.10 37.59
N ALA A 55 -26.96 -45.59 36.39
CA ALA A 55 -27.51 -46.76 35.68
C ALA A 55 -28.94 -46.79 35.05
N GLY A 56 -29.01 -47.41 33.86
CA GLY A 56 -30.23 -47.81 33.14
C GLY A 56 -30.52 -46.94 31.90
N GLY A 57 -30.83 -47.47 30.71
CA GLY A 57 -30.96 -48.88 30.31
C GLY A 57 -32.05 -49.10 29.26
N SER A 58 -31.74 -48.82 27.99
CA SER A 58 -32.40 -49.29 26.75
C SER A 58 -33.87 -48.92 26.44
N GLU A 59 -34.07 -48.64 25.14
CA GLU A 59 -35.30 -48.62 24.33
C GLU A 59 -36.21 -49.87 24.48
N PRO A 60 -37.50 -49.89 24.03
CA PRO A 60 -37.90 -49.53 22.65
C PRO A 60 -39.27 -48.83 22.44
N ALA A 61 -39.49 -48.34 21.21
CA ALA A 61 -40.76 -47.80 20.71
C ALA A 61 -41.74 -48.88 20.17
N PRO A 62 -43.05 -48.56 20.08
CA PRO A 62 -43.94 -49.18 19.10
C PRO A 62 -44.73 -48.18 18.22
N ALA A 63 -45.13 -48.63 17.03
CA ALA A 63 -45.95 -47.91 16.04
C ALA A 63 -47.36 -48.59 15.88
N PRO A 64 -48.17 -48.37 14.81
CA PRO A 64 -49.04 -47.20 14.60
C PRO A 64 -50.54 -47.49 14.23
N LYS A 65 -51.40 -46.43 14.21
CA LYS A 65 -52.74 -46.31 13.53
C LYS A 65 -53.93 -47.16 14.09
N PRO A 66 -55.24 -46.91 13.74
CA PRO A 66 -55.85 -45.86 12.87
C PRO A 66 -57.16 -45.12 13.37
N GLU A 67 -57.57 -44.14 12.54
CA GLU A 67 -58.86 -43.42 12.24
C GLU A 67 -60.21 -44.24 12.24
N PRO A 68 -61.45 -43.74 11.87
CA PRO A 68 -61.90 -42.41 11.32
C PRO A 68 -63.34 -41.84 11.65
N ALA A 69 -63.67 -40.70 10.99
CA ALA A 69 -64.98 -40.31 10.35
C ALA A 69 -66.18 -39.88 11.23
N PRO A 70 -67.32 -39.38 10.65
CA PRO A 70 -67.69 -38.93 9.27
C PRO A 70 -68.03 -37.40 9.20
N ALA A 71 -68.58 -36.72 8.16
CA ALA A 71 -68.87 -36.86 6.71
C ALA A 71 -69.19 -35.42 6.12
N ALA A 72 -68.81 -35.04 4.88
CA ALA A 72 -69.53 -35.10 3.57
C ALA A 72 -70.71 -34.08 3.37
N PRO A 73 -71.08 -33.60 2.14
CA PRO A 73 -71.02 -34.30 0.85
C PRO A 73 -70.41 -33.55 -0.37
N ALA A 74 -70.32 -34.28 -1.50
CA ALA A 74 -69.86 -33.92 -2.85
C ALA A 74 -71.08 -33.45 -3.75
N PRO A 75 -71.08 -33.46 -5.12
CA PRO A 75 -70.05 -33.77 -6.13
C PRO A 75 -69.98 -32.80 -7.35
N VAL A 76 -69.16 -33.15 -8.36
CA VAL A 76 -69.01 -32.47 -9.67
C VAL A 76 -69.78 -33.25 -10.76
N PRO A 77 -70.35 -32.57 -11.78
CA PRO A 77 -70.22 -33.10 -13.15
C PRO A 77 -69.95 -32.03 -14.23
N ALA A 78 -69.26 -32.42 -15.30
CA ALA A 78 -68.95 -31.58 -16.47
C ALA A 78 -69.87 -31.87 -17.67
N GLN A 79 -70.28 -30.85 -18.43
CA GLN A 79 -70.82 -30.97 -19.79
C GLN A 79 -70.47 -29.74 -20.65
N THR A 80 -69.95 -29.97 -21.86
CA THR A 80 -69.92 -29.07 -23.04
C THR A 80 -71.25 -29.19 -23.83
N PRO A 81 -71.62 -28.36 -24.85
CA PRO A 81 -70.79 -27.61 -25.81
C PRO A 81 -71.37 -26.22 -26.29
N GLU A 82 -70.95 -25.77 -27.49
CA GLU A 82 -71.64 -24.87 -28.45
C GLU A 82 -71.43 -23.32 -28.42
N LYS A 83 -70.39 -22.89 -29.16
CA LYS A 83 -70.42 -21.86 -30.24
C LYS A 83 -71.43 -20.68 -30.17
N ALA A 84 -70.90 -19.45 -30.00
CA ALA A 84 -71.40 -18.27 -30.73
C ALA A 84 -70.32 -17.17 -30.89
N ARG A 85 -69.98 -16.85 -32.15
CA ARG A 85 -69.00 -15.81 -32.51
C ARG A 85 -69.61 -14.42 -32.25
N ARG A 86 -69.09 -13.65 -31.29
CA ARG A 86 -69.35 -12.20 -31.19
C ARG A 86 -68.13 -11.43 -31.66
N THR A 87 -68.38 -10.45 -32.55
CA THR A 87 -67.37 -9.54 -33.10
C THR A 87 -66.79 -8.67 -32.00
N ALA A 88 -65.46 -8.63 -31.88
CA ALA A 88 -64.78 -7.64 -31.06
C ALA A 88 -64.83 -6.27 -31.75
N PRO A 89 -65.03 -5.16 -31.01
CA PRO A 89 -64.98 -3.82 -31.57
C PRO A 89 -63.55 -3.44 -31.96
N THR A 90 -63.41 -2.61 -33.00
CA THR A 90 -62.14 -2.12 -33.52
C THR A 90 -61.35 -1.35 -32.45
N PRO A 91 -60.02 -1.58 -32.31
CA PRO A 91 -59.21 -0.83 -31.34
C PRO A 91 -59.15 0.67 -31.73
N PRO A 92 -59.19 1.60 -30.75
CA PRO A 92 -59.06 3.02 -31.03
C PRO A 92 -57.62 3.36 -31.47
N THR A 93 -57.51 4.32 -32.39
CA THR A 93 -56.23 4.80 -32.96
C THR A 93 -55.30 5.33 -31.85
N PRO A 94 -54.00 4.98 -31.86
CA PRO A 94 -53.08 5.45 -30.82
C PRO A 94 -52.94 6.98 -30.85
N ARG A 95 -53.11 7.60 -29.68
CA ARG A 95 -52.85 9.04 -29.48
C ARG A 95 -51.35 9.32 -29.66
N PRO A 96 -50.95 10.38 -30.39
CA PRO A 96 -49.53 10.72 -30.55
C PRO A 96 -48.89 11.03 -29.18
N SER A 97 -47.74 10.41 -28.92
CA SER A 97 -46.98 10.62 -27.69
C SER A 97 -46.50 12.06 -27.57
N ARG A 98 -46.77 12.70 -26.42
CA ARG A 98 -46.19 14.00 -26.09
C ARG A 98 -44.66 13.86 -26.01
N PRO A 99 -43.87 14.77 -26.63
CA PRO A 99 -42.42 14.75 -26.47
C PRO A 99 -42.01 14.93 -25.01
N THR A 100 -41.19 14.02 -24.49
CA THR A 100 -40.59 14.16 -23.16
C THR A 100 -39.64 15.37 -23.17
N PRO A 101 -39.67 16.26 -22.16
CA PRO A 101 -38.69 17.34 -22.06
C PRO A 101 -37.27 16.78 -22.03
N ARG A 102 -36.38 17.32 -22.87
CA ARG A 102 -34.95 16.97 -22.80
C ARG A 102 -34.41 17.50 -21.46
N PRO A 103 -33.68 16.68 -20.66
CA PRO A 103 -32.99 17.19 -19.47
C PRO A 103 -32.08 18.35 -19.86
N ALA A 104 -32.07 19.42 -19.06
CA ALA A 104 -31.12 20.49 -19.26
C ALA A 104 -29.68 19.96 -19.07
N PRO A 105 -28.69 20.42 -19.85
CA PRO A 105 -27.30 20.08 -19.58
C PRO A 105 -26.91 20.58 -18.18
N ILE A 106 -26.67 19.67 -17.25
CA ILE A 106 -26.10 20.01 -15.95
C ILE A 106 -24.59 20.14 -16.18
N GLU A 107 -24.08 21.36 -16.10
CA GLU A 107 -22.64 21.60 -16.10
C GLU A 107 -22.08 21.14 -14.74
N PRO A 108 -21.20 20.13 -14.71
CA PRO A 108 -20.67 19.62 -13.45
C PRO A 108 -19.72 20.67 -12.86
N LEU A 109 -20.13 21.30 -11.75
CA LEU A 109 -19.23 22.14 -10.96
C LEU A 109 -18.02 21.30 -10.55
N PRO A 110 -16.78 21.77 -10.78
CA PRO A 110 -15.60 21.04 -10.36
C PRO A 110 -15.56 20.98 -8.83
N ILE A 111 -15.89 19.82 -8.27
CA ILE A 111 -15.59 19.51 -6.88
C ILE A 111 -14.07 19.36 -6.80
N SER A 112 -13.39 20.42 -6.39
CA SER A 112 -12.01 20.32 -5.91
C SER A 112 -12.03 19.36 -4.72
N ALA A 113 -11.54 18.14 -4.91
CA ALA A 113 -11.22 17.28 -3.78
C ALA A 113 -10.26 18.06 -2.86
N PRO A 114 -10.50 18.09 -1.54
CA PRO A 114 -9.59 18.75 -0.62
C PRO A 114 -8.20 18.14 -0.79
N GLU A 115 -7.18 18.99 -0.96
CA GLU A 115 -5.81 18.52 -1.09
C GLU A 115 -5.47 17.65 0.13
N PRO A 116 -4.98 16.41 -0.05
CA PRO A 116 -4.74 15.51 1.07
C PRO A 116 -3.73 16.16 2.02
N SER A 117 -4.16 16.38 3.26
CA SER A 117 -3.36 17.05 4.28
C SER A 117 -2.24 16.10 4.75
N VAL A 118 -1.14 16.11 4.00
CA VAL A 118 0.05 15.30 4.24
C VAL A 118 0.78 15.75 5.52
N SER A 119 0.43 15.13 6.63
CA SER A 119 1.01 15.40 7.96
C SER A 119 2.41 14.82 8.09
N PHE A 120 3.43 15.54 7.61
CA PHE A 120 4.83 15.13 7.76
C PHE A 120 5.35 15.40 9.18
N VAL A 121 5.98 14.40 9.80
CA VAL A 121 6.78 14.60 11.01
C VAL A 121 8.19 15.03 10.60
N LEU A 122 8.61 16.20 11.08
CA LEU A 122 9.85 16.86 10.67
C LEU A 122 10.85 17.00 11.84
N LEU A 123 12.07 16.50 11.70
CA LEU A 123 13.11 16.56 12.72
C LEU A 123 14.16 17.63 12.43
N GLY A 124 14.41 18.51 13.40
CA GLY A 124 15.51 19.48 13.35
C GLY A 124 16.81 18.94 13.93
N GLU A 125 17.92 19.69 13.79
CA GLU A 125 19.26 19.25 14.20
C GLU A 125 19.36 18.81 15.67
N GLY A 126 18.64 19.48 16.57
CA GLY A 126 18.60 19.11 17.99
C GLY A 126 18.04 17.69 18.24
N ALA A 127 17.08 17.25 17.44
CA ALA A 127 16.52 15.89 17.52
C ALA A 127 17.41 14.86 16.81
N LEU A 128 18.19 15.28 15.82
CA LEU A 128 19.13 14.47 15.05
C LEU A 128 20.55 14.48 15.64
N SER A 129 20.74 15.09 16.81
CA SER A 129 22.03 15.16 17.49
C SER A 129 22.45 13.76 17.95
N GLY A 130 23.57 13.28 17.42
CA GLY A 130 24.01 11.89 17.63
C GLY A 130 23.30 10.86 16.75
N ALA A 131 22.55 11.27 15.72
CA ALA A 131 21.99 10.36 14.74
C ALA A 131 23.10 9.60 13.96
N LEU A 132 22.86 8.33 13.69
CA LEU A 132 23.77 7.47 12.95
C LEU A 132 23.81 7.87 11.46
N THR A 133 24.99 8.17 10.93
CA THR A 133 25.20 8.56 9.53
C THR A 133 26.05 7.53 8.77
N ALA A 134 26.05 7.59 7.44
CA ALA A 134 26.85 6.71 6.59
C ALA A 134 28.35 6.79 6.95
N GLY A 135 29.02 5.65 7.07
CA GLY A 135 30.42 5.57 7.53
C GLY A 135 30.59 5.46 9.06
N GLN A 136 29.55 5.71 9.87
CA GLN A 136 29.57 5.44 11.32
C GLN A 136 29.03 4.03 11.64
N GLY A 137 29.63 2.98 11.07
CA GLY A 137 29.28 1.60 11.45
C GLY A 137 29.85 1.21 12.82
N SER A 138 29.16 0.38 13.61
CA SER A 138 29.71 -0.16 14.88
C SER A 138 30.73 -1.30 14.64
N GLY A 139 31.57 -1.14 13.62
CA GLY A 139 32.57 -2.11 13.20
C GLY A 139 33.81 -2.06 14.09
N GLY A 140 33.87 -2.94 15.10
CA GLY A 140 35.09 -3.23 15.84
C GLY A 140 36.13 -3.92 14.94
N GLY A 141 36.84 -3.14 14.12
CA GLY A 141 37.82 -3.62 13.15
C GLY A 141 38.87 -2.56 12.87
N GLY A 142 39.92 -2.53 13.69
CA GLY A 142 41.05 -1.61 13.55
C GLY A 142 41.92 -1.92 12.34
N GLY A 143 41.48 -1.51 11.15
CA GLY A 143 42.28 -1.51 9.93
C GLY A 143 42.96 -0.16 9.72
N ALA A 144 44.23 -0.03 10.09
CA ALA A 144 45.02 1.17 9.82
C ALA A 144 45.34 1.26 8.31
N GLY A 145 44.44 1.86 7.53
CA GLY A 145 44.64 2.15 6.11
C GLY A 145 45.65 3.29 5.92
N ALA A 146 46.90 2.97 5.60
CA ALA A 146 47.92 3.94 5.26
C ALA A 146 47.65 4.59 3.89
N GLY A 147 46.90 5.70 3.89
CA GLY A 147 46.69 6.52 2.70
C GLY A 147 47.89 7.40 2.40
N VAL A 148 48.70 7.04 1.40
CA VAL A 148 49.76 7.92 0.86
C VAL A 148 49.16 9.03 -0.01
N GLY A 149 48.60 10.06 0.65
CA GLY A 149 48.05 11.26 0.03
C GLY A 149 48.99 12.45 0.13
N GLY A 150 50.03 12.52 -0.71
CA GLY A 150 50.87 13.71 -0.83
C GLY A 150 50.16 14.81 -1.62
N GLY A 151 49.43 15.69 -0.95
CA GLY A 151 48.72 16.79 -1.62
C GLY A 151 48.09 17.80 -0.66
N SER A 152 48.71 18.97 -0.52
CA SER A 152 48.13 20.12 0.18
C SER A 152 47.08 20.80 -0.71
N GLY A 153 45.83 20.35 -0.65
CA GLY A 153 44.72 20.95 -1.38
C GLY A 153 43.37 20.56 -0.77
N GLY A 154 42.55 21.56 -0.43
CA GLY A 154 41.20 21.33 0.08
C GLY A 154 40.27 20.86 -1.04
N GLY A 155 40.09 19.54 -1.16
CA GLY A 155 39.19 18.94 -2.14
C GLY A 155 38.51 17.69 -1.59
N SER A 156 37.17 17.68 -1.60
CA SER A 156 36.37 16.51 -1.23
C SER A 156 36.42 15.46 -2.34
N GLY A 157 37.44 14.60 -2.32
CA GLY A 157 37.57 13.49 -3.25
C GLY A 157 36.63 12.33 -2.90
N SER A 158 35.68 12.02 -3.79
CA SER A 158 34.86 10.80 -3.70
C SER A 158 35.70 9.57 -4.06
N GLY A 159 36.45 9.04 -3.10
CA GLY A 159 37.18 7.79 -3.25
C GLY A 159 36.24 6.57 -3.20
N VAL A 160 36.05 5.89 -4.34
CA VAL A 160 35.43 4.56 -4.38
C VAL A 160 36.41 3.49 -3.89
N GLY A 161 36.67 3.49 -2.58
CA GLY A 161 37.51 2.49 -1.92
C GLY A 161 36.84 1.12 -1.90
N GLY A 162 37.28 0.22 -2.78
CA GLY A 162 36.89 -1.20 -2.80
C GLY A 162 37.47 -1.98 -1.61
N GLY A 163 37.13 -1.61 -0.38
CA GLY A 163 37.52 -2.30 0.84
C GLY A 163 36.56 -3.44 1.17
N SER A 164 37.07 -4.66 1.29
CA SER A 164 36.33 -5.83 1.77
C SER A 164 36.21 -5.89 3.31
N GLY A 165 36.66 -4.85 4.03
CA GLY A 165 36.49 -4.68 5.48
C GLY A 165 35.09 -4.18 5.88
N GLN A 166 34.05 -4.71 5.24
CA GLN A 166 32.68 -4.22 5.38
C GLN A 166 32.04 -4.73 6.68
N GLY A 167 32.18 -3.92 7.74
CA GLY A 167 31.18 -3.91 8.81
C GLY A 167 29.78 -3.61 8.27
N CYS A 168 28.75 -3.78 9.09
CA CYS A 168 27.36 -3.57 8.70
C CYS A 168 26.99 -2.09 8.56
N ASP A 169 27.64 -1.36 7.64
CA ASP A 169 27.27 0.01 7.26
C ASP A 169 25.98 0.03 6.44
N MET A 170 24.90 -0.33 7.14
CA MET A 170 23.52 -0.35 6.66
C MET A 170 23.04 1.05 6.30
N VAL A 171 23.50 2.08 7.02
CA VAL A 171 23.19 3.48 6.70
C VAL A 171 23.71 3.82 5.30
N LYS A 172 25.00 3.56 5.01
CA LYS A 172 25.56 3.77 3.68
C LYS A 172 24.85 2.93 2.62
N ARG A 173 24.60 1.64 2.89
CA ARG A 173 23.93 0.75 1.93
C ARG A 173 22.53 1.26 1.54
N ILE A 174 21.73 1.68 2.52
CA ILE A 174 20.40 2.26 2.30
C ILE A 174 20.52 3.60 1.59
N GLN A 175 21.42 4.48 2.03
CA GLN A 175 21.63 5.78 1.42
C GLN A 175 22.04 5.67 -0.05
N ASP A 176 22.99 4.79 -0.37
CA ASP A 176 23.41 4.53 -1.75
C ASP A 176 22.25 3.97 -2.59
N ALA A 177 21.42 3.06 -2.05
CA ALA A 177 20.25 2.53 -2.73
C ALA A 177 19.21 3.63 -3.08
N LEU A 178 18.94 4.55 -2.14
CA LEU A 178 18.03 5.69 -2.38
C LEU A 178 18.65 6.75 -3.32
N ARG A 179 19.97 6.96 -3.24
CA ARG A 179 20.72 7.89 -4.13
C ARG A 179 20.71 7.42 -5.58
N ASN A 180 20.80 6.10 -5.81
CA ASN A 180 20.91 5.52 -7.15
C ASN A 180 19.56 5.38 -7.89
N ASP A 181 18.42 5.50 -7.21
CA ASP A 181 17.10 5.49 -7.84
C ASP A 181 16.56 6.92 -8.05
N ALA A 182 16.50 7.34 -9.32
CA ALA A 182 16.04 8.67 -9.71
C ALA A 182 14.56 8.94 -9.41
N ARG A 183 13.69 7.91 -9.39
CA ARG A 183 12.25 8.05 -9.06
C ARG A 183 12.08 8.28 -7.56
N ILE A 184 12.83 7.55 -6.75
CA ILE A 184 12.91 7.70 -5.29
C ILE A 184 13.46 9.07 -4.92
N ASN A 185 14.55 9.51 -5.57
CA ASN A 185 15.09 10.85 -5.38
C ASN A 185 14.08 11.95 -5.72
N ALA A 186 13.39 11.82 -6.85
CA ALA A 186 12.33 12.75 -7.25
C ALA A 186 11.14 12.77 -6.27
N ALA A 187 10.74 11.60 -5.75
CA ALA A 187 9.67 11.48 -4.75
C ALA A 187 10.04 12.17 -3.43
N ILE A 188 11.23 11.91 -2.88
CA ILE A 188 11.70 12.57 -1.66
C ILE A 188 11.84 14.08 -1.89
N GLY A 189 12.37 14.50 -3.05
CA GLY A 189 12.45 15.91 -3.43
C GLY A 189 11.07 16.59 -3.55
N GLN A 190 10.04 15.87 -4.00
CA GLN A 190 8.66 16.37 -4.02
C GLN A 190 8.09 16.47 -2.61
N ALA A 191 8.24 15.44 -1.78
CA ALA A 191 7.82 15.45 -0.38
C ALA A 191 8.47 16.60 0.40
N TYR A 192 9.73 16.94 0.09
CA TYR A 192 10.40 18.12 0.65
C TYR A 192 9.76 19.46 0.27
N ARG A 193 9.32 19.61 -0.99
CA ARG A 193 8.63 20.82 -1.46
C ARG A 193 7.24 20.97 -0.83
N THR A 194 6.49 19.88 -0.70
CA THR A 194 5.12 19.89 -0.14
C THR A 194 5.09 19.93 1.39
N SER A 195 6.11 19.42 2.07
CA SER A 195 6.20 19.41 3.54
C SER A 195 6.65 20.73 4.16
N GLY A 196 7.23 21.64 3.38
CA GLY A 196 7.90 22.83 3.91
C GLY A 196 9.10 22.51 4.81
N ALA A 197 9.71 21.33 4.66
CA ALA A 197 10.75 20.81 5.55
C ALA A 197 11.92 21.79 5.80
N SER A 198 12.25 22.65 4.83
CA SER A 198 13.21 23.76 5.01
C SER A 198 14.54 23.31 5.63
N GLY A 199 15.07 22.19 5.13
CA GLY A 199 16.27 21.53 5.62
C GLY A 199 16.04 20.44 6.67
N ARG A 200 15.00 20.50 7.51
CA ARG A 200 14.65 19.47 8.52
C ARG A 200 14.49 18.09 7.86
N ALA A 201 14.81 16.99 8.55
CA ALA A 201 14.61 15.64 8.02
C ALA A 201 13.14 15.21 8.09
N ILE A 202 12.65 14.51 7.07
CA ILE A 202 11.33 13.85 7.14
C ILE A 202 11.51 12.52 7.89
N LEU A 203 10.81 12.34 9.02
CA LEU A 203 10.75 11.07 9.73
C LEU A 203 9.83 10.12 8.98
N MET A 204 10.35 8.96 8.57
CA MET A 204 9.62 7.98 7.76
C MET A 204 9.27 6.69 8.50
N TRP A 205 10.00 6.36 9.55
CA TRP A 205 9.73 5.19 10.41
C TRP A 205 10.17 5.49 11.84
N ASN A 206 9.40 5.06 12.83
CA ASN A 206 9.79 5.09 14.25
C ASN A 206 8.99 4.03 15.02
N GLY A 207 9.42 2.77 14.96
CA GLY A 207 8.62 1.61 15.37
C GLY A 207 7.64 1.18 14.27
N ASP A 208 6.84 2.12 13.78
CA ASP A 208 5.92 1.94 12.65
C ASP A 208 6.31 2.83 11.47
N TRP A 209 5.88 2.45 10.25
CA TRP A 209 6.05 3.28 9.06
C TRP A 209 5.07 4.47 9.07
N LEU A 210 5.61 5.68 9.03
CA LEU A 210 4.79 6.88 8.92
C LEU A 210 4.22 6.96 7.50
N GLN A 211 2.89 7.00 7.43
CA GLN A 211 2.13 7.20 6.19
C GLN A 211 1.57 8.62 6.17
N SER A 212 1.68 9.29 5.03
CA SER A 212 0.97 10.53 4.77
C SER A 212 -0.23 10.21 3.86
N PRO A 213 -1.45 10.71 4.14
CA PRO A 213 -2.61 10.45 3.30
C PRO A 213 -2.35 10.82 1.83
N GLY A 214 -2.70 9.95 0.89
CA GLY A 214 -2.45 10.16 -0.55
C GLY A 214 -1.12 9.64 -1.09
N GLU A 215 -0.20 9.16 -0.24
CA GLU A 215 1.05 8.47 -0.65
C GLU A 215 0.85 6.95 -0.88
N GLU A 216 -0.39 6.52 -1.10
CA GLU A 216 -0.77 5.12 -1.34
C GLU A 216 -0.48 4.74 -2.80
N GLY A 217 0.55 3.90 -3.00
CA GLY A 217 0.92 3.36 -4.31
C GLY A 217 1.83 4.23 -5.18
N LYS A 218 2.15 5.48 -4.79
CA LYS A 218 3.13 6.37 -5.45
C LYS A 218 3.88 7.19 -4.40
N GLY A 219 5.05 7.75 -4.76
CA GLY A 219 5.83 8.63 -3.89
C GLY A 219 6.66 7.89 -2.83
N LEU A 220 6.57 8.32 -1.57
CA LEU A 220 7.32 7.80 -0.42
C LEU A 220 7.10 6.31 -0.16
N ALA A 221 6.02 5.70 -0.68
CA ALA A 221 5.86 4.24 -0.69
C ALA A 221 7.05 3.51 -1.35
N GLY A 222 7.59 4.05 -2.45
CA GLY A 222 8.77 3.50 -3.11
C GLY A 222 10.04 3.61 -2.27
N VAL A 223 10.15 4.66 -1.45
CA VAL A 223 11.25 4.86 -0.49
C VAL A 223 11.19 3.80 0.60
N ARG A 224 10.01 3.58 1.22
CA ARG A 224 9.79 2.51 2.22
C ARG A 224 10.14 1.14 1.65
N GLN A 225 9.64 0.84 0.46
CA GLN A 225 9.95 -0.39 -0.27
C GLN A 225 11.45 -0.58 -0.50
N ALA A 226 12.17 0.43 -0.97
CA ALA A 226 13.61 0.35 -1.23
C ALA A 226 14.44 0.17 0.06
N ILE A 227 14.05 0.82 1.16
CA ILE A 227 14.66 0.60 2.48
C ILE A 227 14.44 -0.86 2.91
N ALA A 228 13.18 -1.34 2.91
CA ALA A 228 12.83 -2.69 3.33
C ALA A 228 13.51 -3.77 2.46
N VAL A 229 13.59 -3.57 1.13
CA VAL A 229 14.33 -4.44 0.20
C VAL A 229 15.82 -4.46 0.54
N THR A 230 16.44 -3.29 0.74
CA THR A 230 17.87 -3.16 1.04
C THR A 230 18.24 -3.84 2.37
N VAL A 231 17.37 -3.72 3.38
CA VAL A 231 17.47 -4.43 4.65
C VAL A 231 17.25 -5.93 4.48
N GLY A 232 16.22 -6.32 3.73
CA GLY A 232 15.83 -7.72 3.50
C GLY A 232 16.96 -8.56 2.90
N PHE A 233 17.67 -8.02 1.91
CA PHE A 233 18.82 -8.66 1.27
C PHE A 233 20.15 -8.54 2.05
N SER A 234 20.18 -7.88 3.21
CA SER A 234 21.35 -7.89 4.09
C SER A 234 21.48 -9.20 4.89
N SER A 235 22.70 -9.46 5.39
CA SER A 235 23.01 -10.65 6.19
C SER A 235 22.21 -10.69 7.49
N ARG A 236 22.06 -11.89 8.09
CA ARG A 236 21.40 -12.02 9.40
C ARG A 236 22.10 -11.23 10.50
N ALA A 237 23.43 -11.12 10.44
CA ALA A 237 24.22 -10.32 11.37
C ALA A 237 23.86 -8.83 11.26
N CYS A 238 23.84 -8.27 10.04
CA CYS A 238 23.49 -6.87 9.84
C CYS A 238 22.03 -6.57 10.17
N LYS A 239 21.09 -7.48 9.85
CA LYS A 239 19.68 -7.32 10.26
C LYS A 239 19.51 -7.32 11.78
N ALA A 240 20.36 -8.03 12.53
CA ALA A 240 20.28 -8.11 13.98
C ALA A 240 21.05 -6.99 14.72
N GLU A 241 21.89 -6.21 14.04
CA GLU A 241 22.60 -5.08 14.65
C GLU A 241 21.60 -4.07 15.24
N THR A 242 21.93 -3.54 16.41
CA THR A 242 21.06 -2.68 17.22
C THR A 242 21.48 -1.23 17.07
N VAL A 243 20.57 -0.41 16.58
CA VAL A 243 20.71 1.04 16.42
C VAL A 243 20.17 1.72 17.68
N ASN A 244 20.81 2.82 18.09
CA ASN A 244 20.34 3.68 19.17
C ASN A 244 20.13 5.09 18.58
N GLY A 245 19.02 5.74 18.94
CA GLY A 245 18.63 7.02 18.35
C GLY A 245 18.12 6.91 16.91
N TYR A 246 18.20 8.03 16.19
CA TYR A 246 17.81 8.12 14.79
C TYR A 246 18.94 7.68 13.86
N VAL A 247 18.60 7.18 12.67
CA VAL A 247 19.47 7.14 11.49
C VAL A 247 19.13 8.33 10.60
N LEU A 248 20.14 9.00 10.06
CA LEU A 248 19.97 10.11 9.11
C LEU A 248 20.55 9.74 7.75
N LEU A 249 19.70 9.74 6.73
CA LEU A 249 20.03 9.47 5.33
C LEU A 249 20.00 10.80 4.55
N THR A 250 21.07 11.14 3.84
CA THR A 250 21.13 12.33 2.98
C THR A 250 21.12 11.94 1.50
N LEU A 251 20.26 12.59 0.70
CA LEU A 251 20.03 12.21 -0.70
C LEU A 251 21.04 12.83 -1.67
N SER A 252 21.79 13.84 -1.24
CA SER A 252 22.99 14.32 -1.91
C SER A 252 23.91 15.01 -0.91
N ASP A 253 25.12 15.34 -1.33
CA ASP A 253 26.14 16.01 -0.50
C ASP A 253 26.07 17.55 -0.63
N GLN A 254 25.00 18.07 -1.23
CA GLN A 254 24.78 19.51 -1.38
C GLN A 254 24.21 20.13 -0.09
N PRO A 255 24.55 21.40 0.23
CA PRO A 255 23.89 22.12 1.32
C PRO A 255 22.37 22.14 1.15
N GLY A 256 21.63 21.77 2.19
CA GLY A 256 20.17 21.70 2.13
C GLY A 256 19.59 20.52 1.33
N ALA A 257 20.40 19.50 1.00
CA ALA A 257 19.92 18.27 0.37
C ALA A 257 18.73 17.63 1.14
N PRO A 258 17.79 16.96 0.45
CA PRO A 258 16.73 16.21 1.13
C PRO A 258 17.29 15.15 2.07
N ARG A 259 16.66 14.98 3.24
CA ARG A 259 17.07 14.08 4.31
C ARG A 259 15.90 13.23 4.82
N VAL A 260 16.16 11.95 5.07
CA VAL A 260 15.19 11.03 5.66
C VAL A 260 15.72 10.57 7.01
N ALA A 261 14.86 10.55 8.02
CA ALA A 261 15.16 10.00 9.33
C ALA A 261 14.40 8.68 9.56
N LEU A 262 15.06 7.74 10.23
CA LEU A 262 14.50 6.45 10.64
C LEU A 262 14.78 6.20 12.12
N GLY A 263 13.80 5.62 12.81
CA GLY A 263 13.93 5.10 14.16
C GLY A 263 13.74 6.15 15.26
N GLY A 264 14.37 5.87 16.39
CA GLY A 264 14.19 6.54 17.68
C GLY A 264 14.45 5.53 18.80
N GLY A 265 14.84 5.98 19.99
CA GLY A 265 15.08 5.08 21.13
C GLY A 265 16.13 4.01 20.85
N ARG A 266 15.73 2.74 20.83
CA ARG A 266 16.60 1.58 20.54
C ARG A 266 15.84 0.54 19.71
N TRP A 267 16.41 0.14 18.58
CA TRP A 267 15.76 -0.69 17.55
C TRP A 267 16.79 -1.51 16.78
N ARG A 268 16.37 -2.40 15.87
CA ARG A 268 17.25 -3.19 14.99
C ARG A 268 16.90 -2.97 13.53
N TRP A 269 17.85 -3.18 12.63
CA TRP A 269 17.58 -3.08 11.19
C TRP A 269 16.45 -4.00 10.72
N SER A 270 16.29 -5.19 11.33
CA SER A 270 15.16 -6.10 11.09
C SER A 270 13.78 -5.47 11.26
N ASP A 271 13.67 -4.44 12.07
CA ASP A 271 12.37 -3.89 12.50
C ASP A 271 11.78 -2.99 11.39
N LEU A 272 12.59 -2.59 10.40
CA LEU A 272 12.13 -1.96 9.16
C LEU A 272 11.41 -2.93 8.20
N LEU A 273 11.33 -4.22 8.52
CA LEU A 273 10.71 -5.25 7.67
C LEU A 273 9.22 -5.50 7.98
N SER A 274 8.68 -4.93 9.06
CA SER A 274 7.23 -4.88 9.27
C SER A 274 6.64 -3.74 8.44
N LEU A 275 6.09 -4.10 7.27
CA LEU A 275 5.33 -3.23 6.36
C LEU A 275 3.83 -3.41 6.55
#